data_AF-A0AA39ZYV9-F1
#
_entry.id   AF-A0AA39ZYV9-F1
#
_cell.length_a   1.000
_cell.length_b   1.000
_cell.length_c   1.000
_cell.angle_alpha   90.00
_cell.angle_beta   90.00
_cell.angle_gamma   90.00
#
_symmetry.space_group_name_H-M   'P 1'
#
loop_
_entity.id
_entity.type
_entity.pdbx_description
1 polymer ?
#
loop_
_entity_poly.entity_id
_entity_poly.type
_entity_poly.pdbx_seq_one_letter_code
_entity_poly.pdbx_strand_id
1 'polypeptide(L)'
;MNDTGSTIQTLYQHDWNAMNLGHNLPTQVTHITTANGQVTQTQSVTAQIRIVAATGNATNPWKILMNWTGENFVIRPWTATTDLLSGLMPRMHLYFATSPGNQNLYISQKKNGVVSQLPVV
;
A
#
# COMPACT_ATOMS: atom_id res chain seq x y z
N MET A 1 10.35 9.00 -7.95
CA MET A 1 11.09 7.99 -7.18
C MET A 1 10.08 7.22 -6.31
N ASN A 2 9.89 5.91 -6.58
CA ASN A 2 9.08 5.06 -5.71
C ASN A 2 9.81 4.85 -4.38
N ASP A 3 9.15 5.12 -3.26
CA ASP A 3 9.74 4.99 -1.93
C ASP A 3 9.22 3.72 -1.23
N THR A 4 9.99 2.66 -1.36
CA THR A 4 9.77 1.37 -0.67
C THR A 4 10.13 1.44 0.83
N GLY A 5 10.61 2.60 1.29
CA GLY A 5 11.01 2.96 2.65
C GLY A 5 9.94 3.68 3.46
N SER A 6 8.87 4.18 2.83
CA SER A 6 7.95 5.16 3.41
C SER A 6 7.08 4.63 4.55
N THR A 7 6.89 5.44 5.59
CA THR A 7 5.94 5.15 6.70
C THR A 7 4.51 5.56 6.39
N ILE A 8 4.28 6.13 5.20
CA ILE A 8 3.01 6.61 4.69
C ILE A 8 2.70 5.81 3.42
N GLN A 9 1.43 5.51 3.19
CA GLN A 9 0.96 4.81 2.00
C GLN A 9 0.31 5.77 1.00
N THR A 10 0.49 5.52 -0.29
CA THR A 10 -0.25 6.26 -1.33
C THR A 10 -1.65 5.67 -1.49
N LEU A 11 -2.67 6.53 -1.50
CA LEU A 11 -4.01 6.22 -1.96
C LEU A 11 -4.34 7.12 -3.15
N TYR A 12 -4.90 6.59 -4.24
CA TYR A 12 -5.30 7.45 -5.34
C TYR A 12 -6.68 8.05 -5.12
N GLN A 13 -6.88 9.27 -5.63
CA GLN A 13 -8.17 9.95 -5.56
C GLN A 13 -9.30 9.15 -6.24
N HIS A 14 -9.01 8.43 -7.33
CA HIS A 14 -10.02 7.59 -7.98
C HIS A 14 -10.45 6.42 -7.08
N ASP A 15 -9.49 5.77 -6.38
CA ASP A 15 -9.79 4.73 -5.39
C ASP A 15 -10.59 5.29 -4.21
N TRP A 16 -10.21 6.48 -3.72
CA TRP A 16 -10.97 7.20 -2.69
C TRP A 16 -12.43 7.40 -3.11
N ASN A 17 -12.64 7.91 -4.32
CA ASN A 17 -13.98 8.12 -4.86
C ASN A 17 -14.73 6.79 -5.04
N ALA A 18 -14.05 5.74 -5.49
CA ALA A 18 -14.64 4.42 -5.71
C ALA A 18 -15.06 3.73 -4.40
N MET A 19 -14.37 4.00 -3.29
CA MET A 19 -14.77 3.52 -1.96
C MET A 19 -16.10 4.13 -1.49
N ASN A 20 -16.60 5.19 -2.16
CA ASN A 20 -17.89 5.82 -1.91
C ASN A 20 -18.14 6.16 -0.42
N LEU A 21 -17.10 6.65 0.27
CA LEU A 21 -17.15 6.97 1.70
C LEU A 21 -17.84 8.32 2.01
N GLY A 22 -18.56 8.90 1.05
CA GLY A 22 -19.47 10.02 1.27
C GLY A 22 -18.83 11.39 1.55
N HIS A 23 -17.53 11.59 1.31
CA HIS A 23 -16.85 12.83 1.69
C HIS A 23 -15.93 13.43 0.60
N ASN A 24 -15.85 14.76 0.62
CA ASN A 24 -14.78 15.54 -0.01
C ASN A 24 -13.42 14.98 0.38
N LEU A 25 -12.40 15.25 -0.43
CA LEU A 25 -11.03 14.91 -0.07
C LEU A 25 -10.70 15.44 1.33
N PRO A 26 -10.20 14.59 2.24
CA PRO A 26 -9.81 15.03 3.56
C PRO A 26 -8.74 16.11 3.44
N THR A 27 -8.84 17.12 4.29
CA THR A 27 -7.96 18.31 4.30
C THR A 27 -6.88 18.23 5.38
N GLN A 28 -6.65 17.03 5.93
CA GLN A 28 -5.62 16.82 6.94
C GLN A 28 -4.25 17.07 6.33
N VAL A 29 -3.47 17.90 7.01
CA VAL A 29 -2.10 18.22 6.63
C VAL A 29 -1.15 17.22 7.27
N THR A 30 -0.35 16.54 6.45
CA THR A 30 0.74 15.66 6.88
C THR A 30 2.05 16.16 6.30
N HIS A 31 3.07 16.19 7.14
CA HIS A 31 4.43 16.50 6.70
C HIS A 31 5.18 15.22 6.39
N ILE A 32 5.66 15.09 5.16
CA ILE A 32 6.46 13.96 4.70
C ILE A 32 7.91 14.39 4.69
N THR A 33 8.73 13.70 5.46
CA THR A 33 10.18 13.90 5.39
C THR A 33 10.73 13.01 4.28
N THR A 34 11.36 13.61 3.28
CA THR A 34 12.05 12.91 2.20
C THR A 34 13.55 13.14 2.31
N ALA A 35 14.36 12.37 1.57
CA ALA A 35 15.80 12.62 1.47
C ALA A 35 16.13 14.04 0.94
N ASN A 36 15.20 14.66 0.21
CA ASN A 36 15.33 16.00 -0.36
C ASN A 36 14.71 17.09 0.52
N GLY A 37 14.31 16.76 1.76
CA GLY A 37 13.67 17.69 2.69
C GLY A 37 12.18 17.40 2.93
N GLN A 38 11.51 18.30 3.63
CA GLN A 38 10.14 18.14 4.07
C GLN A 38 9.15 18.64 3.01
N VAL A 39 8.19 17.79 2.66
CA VAL A 39 7.07 18.11 1.76
C VAL A 39 5.78 18.13 2.56
N THR A 40 5.03 19.22 2.47
CA THR A 40 3.71 19.34 3.09
C THR A 40 2.65 18.79 2.14
N GLN A 41 1.91 17.78 2.58
CA GLN A 41 0.75 17.23 1.87
C GLN A 41 -0.52 17.59 2.60
N THR A 42 -1.49 18.19 1.90
CA THR A 42 -2.74 18.71 2.49
C THR A 42 -3.94 17.76 2.35
N GLN A 43 -3.75 16.65 1.63
CA GLN A 43 -4.78 15.65 1.40
C GLN A 43 -4.33 14.32 1.97
N SER A 44 -4.45 14.17 3.29
CA SER A 44 -4.08 12.93 3.99
C SER A 44 -5.23 12.40 4.83
N VAL A 45 -5.16 11.12 5.18
CA VAL A 45 -6.16 10.45 6.03
C VAL A 45 -5.51 9.32 6.81
N THR A 46 -5.92 9.15 8.06
CA THR A 46 -5.61 7.94 8.83
C THR A 46 -6.79 6.97 8.71
N ALA A 47 -6.53 5.74 8.30
CA ALA A 47 -7.56 4.72 8.15
C ALA A 47 -7.08 3.38 8.70
N GLN A 48 -8.02 2.51 9.07
CA GLN A 48 -7.72 1.12 9.38
C GLN A 48 -7.73 0.30 8.09
N ILE A 49 -6.69 -0.50 7.89
CA ILE A 49 -6.60 -1.43 6.76
C ILE A 49 -6.44 -2.87 7.23
N ARG A 50 -6.98 -3.80 6.44
CA ARG A 50 -6.73 -5.23 6.54
C ARG A 50 -6.26 -5.75 5.19
N ILE A 51 -5.40 -6.77 5.20
CA ILE A 51 -4.99 -7.45 3.97
C ILE A 51 -5.56 -8.86 4.00
N VAL A 52 -6.22 -9.24 2.91
CA VAL A 52 -6.79 -10.57 2.73
C VAL A 52 -6.30 -11.18 1.42
N ALA A 53 -6.14 -12.50 1.40
CA ALA A 53 -5.85 -13.26 0.19
C ALA A 53 -7.09 -14.05 -0.22
N ALA A 54 -7.37 -14.07 -1.52
CA ALA A 54 -8.36 -14.97 -2.08
C ALA A 54 -7.91 -16.43 -1.88
N THR A 55 -8.79 -17.29 -1.38
CA THR A 55 -8.48 -18.72 -1.14
C THR A 55 -8.96 -19.63 -2.26
N GLY A 56 -9.85 -19.14 -3.13
CA GLY A 56 -10.58 -19.95 -4.10
C GLY A 56 -11.68 -20.84 -3.50
N ASN A 57 -11.91 -20.80 -2.18
CA ASN A 57 -12.98 -21.54 -1.53
C ASN A 57 -14.24 -20.67 -1.43
N ALA A 58 -15.35 -21.09 -2.04
CA ALA A 58 -16.60 -20.33 -2.05
C ALA A 58 -17.18 -20.07 -0.64
N THR A 59 -16.97 -20.99 0.31
CA THR A 59 -17.48 -20.88 1.69
C THR A 59 -16.58 -20.04 2.58
N ASN A 60 -15.27 -20.02 2.31
CA ASN A 60 -14.33 -19.14 3.00
C ASN A 60 -13.40 -18.44 1.99
N PRO A 61 -13.92 -17.43 1.27
CA PRO A 61 -13.22 -16.85 0.11
C PRO A 61 -11.98 -16.05 0.49
N TRP A 62 -11.81 -15.66 1.75
CA TRP A 62 -10.79 -14.73 2.19
C TRP A 62 -9.99 -15.26 3.37
N LYS A 63 -8.68 -15.44 3.17
CA LYS A 63 -7.72 -15.67 4.25
C LYS A 63 -7.16 -14.33 4.73
N ILE A 64 -7.26 -14.05 6.02
CA ILE A 64 -6.66 -12.84 6.61
C ILE A 64 -5.13 -12.99 6.60
N LEU A 65 -4.43 -12.07 5.93
CA LEU A 65 -2.98 -11.96 5.94
C LEU A 65 -2.48 -10.94 6.97
N MET A 66 -3.26 -9.88 7.19
CA MET A 66 -2.99 -8.83 8.17
C MET A 66 -4.33 -8.38 8.75
N ASN A 67 -4.43 -8.34 10.08
CA ASN A 67 -5.63 -7.86 10.76
C ASN A 67 -5.75 -6.34 10.64
N TRP A 68 -6.91 -5.79 11.02
CA TRP A 68 -7.14 -4.35 11.02
C TRP A 68 -6.07 -3.60 11.80
N THR A 69 -5.33 -2.76 11.10
CA THR A 69 -4.26 -1.94 11.67
C THR A 69 -4.35 -0.52 11.11
N GLY A 70 -4.03 0.48 11.94
CA GLY A 70 -4.01 1.87 11.50
C GLY A 70 -2.84 2.17 10.57
N GLU A 71 -3.10 2.92 9.50
CA GLU A 71 -2.12 3.34 8.52
C GLU A 71 -2.43 4.79 8.08
N ASN A 72 -1.38 5.54 7.76
CA ASN A 72 -1.50 6.90 7.25
C ASN A 72 -1.40 6.90 5.73
N PHE A 73 -2.36 7.58 5.10
CA PHE A 73 -2.44 7.69 3.66
C PHE A 73 -2.27 9.12 3.22
N VAL A 74 -1.62 9.30 2.08
CA VAL A 74 -1.66 10.54 1.31
C VAL A 74 -2.46 10.27 0.04
N ILE A 75 -3.45 11.13 -0.20
CA ILE A 75 -4.29 11.03 -1.36
C ILE A 75 -3.62 11.79 -2.49
N ARG A 76 -3.38 11.10 -3.61
CA ARG A 76 -2.75 11.68 -4.79
C ARG A 76 -3.69 11.67 -6.00
N PRO A 77 -3.65 12.70 -6.85
CA PRO A 77 -4.31 12.65 -8.15
C PRO A 77 -3.64 11.56 -9.00
N TRP A 78 -4.41 10.93 -9.88
CA TRP A 78 -3.93 9.86 -10.77
C TRP A 78 -2.76 10.29 -11.67
N THR A 79 -2.67 11.59 -11.99
CA THR A 79 -1.59 12.17 -12.80
C THR A 79 -0.25 12.26 -12.07
N ALA A 80 -0.23 12.08 -10.74
CA ALA A 80 0.99 12.08 -9.94
C ALA A 80 1.65 10.70 -9.99
N THR A 81 2.21 10.35 -11.16
CA THR A 81 2.78 9.02 -11.44
C THR A 81 4.18 8.81 -10.87
N THR A 82 4.78 9.80 -10.22
CA THR A 82 6.24 9.78 -9.98
C THR A 82 6.67 9.14 -8.67
N ASP A 83 5.85 9.12 -7.61
CA ASP A 83 6.27 8.59 -6.30
C ASP A 83 5.16 7.80 -5.60
N LEU A 84 5.25 6.47 -5.70
CA LEU A 84 4.44 5.56 -4.90
C LEU A 84 5.09 5.35 -3.53
N LEU A 85 4.27 5.49 -2.48
CA LEU A 85 4.66 5.28 -1.10
C LEU A 85 4.05 3.95 -0.60
N SER A 86 4.90 3.10 -0.05
CA SER A 86 4.61 1.70 0.27
C SER A 86 3.88 1.45 1.60
N GLY A 87 3.86 2.43 2.50
CA GLY A 87 3.23 2.31 3.82
C GLY A 87 4.04 1.46 4.81
N LEU A 88 3.79 1.63 6.10
CA LEU A 88 4.52 0.91 7.14
C LEU A 88 3.91 -0.47 7.41
N MET A 89 2.60 -0.54 7.66
CA MET A 89 1.96 -1.77 8.13
C MET A 89 2.04 -2.91 7.13
N PRO A 90 1.80 -2.72 5.81
CA PRO A 90 1.99 -3.78 4.83
C PRO A 90 3.43 -4.33 4.84
N ARG A 91 4.43 -3.44 4.98
CA ARG A 91 5.86 -3.82 5.03
C ARG A 91 6.27 -4.57 6.28
N MET A 92 5.60 -4.33 7.40
CA MET A 92 5.85 -5.07 8.65
C MET A 92 5.22 -6.46 8.66
N HIS A 93 4.18 -6.70 7.86
CA HIS A 93 3.42 -7.96 7.87
C HIS A 93 3.64 -8.84 6.65
N LEU A 94 4.16 -8.29 5.56
CA LEU A 94 4.39 -8.98 4.30
C LEU A 94 5.83 -8.83 3.83
N TYR A 95 6.34 -9.89 3.24
CA TYR A 95 7.53 -9.90 2.41
C TYR A 95 7.13 -9.63 0.97
N PHE A 96 7.93 -8.81 0.28
CA PHE A 96 7.72 -8.42 -1.11
C PHE A 96 8.93 -8.84 -1.93
N ALA A 97 8.70 -9.26 -3.17
CA ALA A 97 9.74 -9.36 -4.18
C ALA A 97 9.19 -8.98 -5.55
N THR A 98 10.04 -8.43 -6.42
CA THR A 98 9.67 -8.10 -7.79
C THR A 98 10.34 -9.05 -8.77
N SER A 99 9.65 -9.39 -9.86
CA SER A 99 10.29 -10.10 -10.97
C SER A 99 11.34 -9.21 -11.64
N PRO A 100 12.34 -9.78 -12.35
CA PRO A 100 13.14 -9.01 -13.30
C PRO A 100 12.23 -8.16 -14.20
N GLY A 101 12.57 -6.88 -14.36
CA GLY A 101 11.74 -5.91 -15.11
C GLY A 101 10.50 -5.38 -14.39
N ASN A 102 10.29 -5.67 -13.09
CA ASN A 102 9.18 -5.20 -12.26
C ASN A 102 7.77 -5.51 -12.81
N GLN A 103 7.63 -6.56 -13.63
CA GLN A 103 6.35 -6.94 -14.23
C GLN A 103 5.37 -7.51 -13.20
N ASN A 104 5.88 -8.29 -12.23
CA ASN A 104 5.07 -8.91 -11.19
C ASN A 104 5.57 -8.52 -9.80
N LEU A 105 4.63 -8.31 -8.87
CA LEU A 105 4.88 -8.15 -7.45
C LEU A 105 4.45 -9.42 -6.71
N TYR A 106 5.41 -10.12 -6.11
CA TYR A 106 5.20 -11.29 -5.28
C TYR A 106 5.08 -10.88 -3.81
N ILE A 107 4.10 -11.45 -3.11
CA ILE A 107 3.86 -11.16 -1.70
C ILE A 107 3.69 -12.44 -0.88
N SER A 108 4.20 -12.46 0.34
CA SER A 108 3.94 -13.55 1.29
C SER A 108 4.09 -13.12 2.73
N GLN A 109 3.39 -13.77 3.65
CA GLN A 109 3.60 -13.57 5.10
C GLN A 109 4.91 -14.18 5.60
N LYS A 110 5.48 -15.13 4.85
CA LYS A 110 6.73 -15.81 5.21
C LYS A 110 7.76 -15.60 4.12
N LYS A 111 9.01 -15.32 4.51
CA LYS A 111 10.14 -15.13 3.59
C LYS A 111 10.29 -16.27 2.58
N ASN A 112 10.26 -17.52 3.05
CA ASN A 112 10.37 -18.70 2.18
C ASN A 112 9.23 -18.79 1.17
N GLY A 113 8.04 -18.27 1.51
CA GLY A 113 6.89 -18.25 0.62
C GLY A 113 7.08 -17.30 -0.56
N VAL A 114 7.74 -16.15 -0.37
CA VAL A 114 8.12 -15.28 -1.49
C VAL A 114 9.16 -15.96 -2.36
N VAL A 115 10.20 -16.54 -1.76
CA VAL A 115 11.28 -17.19 -2.51
C VAL A 115 10.75 -18.32 -3.39
N SER A 116 9.80 -19.13 -2.90
CA SER A 116 9.18 -20.21 -3.69
C SER A 116 8.32 -19.74 -4.86
N GLN A 117 7.90 -18.46 -4.88
CA GLN A 117 7.09 -17.89 -5.96
C GLN A 117 7.95 -17.24 -7.05
N LEU A 118 9.24 -17.03 -6.79
CA LEU A 118 10.12 -16.39 -7.75
C LEU A 118 10.37 -17.33 -8.93
N PRO A 119 10.46 -16.80 -10.16
CA PRO A 119 10.90 -17.58 -11.31
C PRO A 119 12.26 -18.21 -11.01
N VAL A 120 12.39 -19.51 -11.26
CA VAL A 120 13.70 -20.15 -11.27
C VAL A 120 14.43 -19.62 -12.50
N VAL A 121 15.56 -18.96 -12.28
CA VAL A 121 16.45 -18.46 -13.34
C VAL A 121 17.41 -19.57 -13.75
#